data_AF-A0A8J7BY76-F1
#
_entry.id   AF-A0A8J7BY76-F1
#
_cell.length_a   1.000
_cell.length_b   1.000
_cell.length_c   1.000
_cell.angle_alpha   90.00
_cell.angle_beta   90.00
_cell.angle_gamma   90.00
#
_symmetry.space_group_name_H-M   'P 1'
#
loop_
_entity.id
_entity.type
_entity.pdbx_description
1 polymer ?
#
loop_
_entity_poly.entity_id
_entity_poly.type
_entity_poly.pdbx_seq_one_letter_code
_entity_poly.pdbx_strand_id
1 'polypeptide(L)' 'MYIQKSELYQIASIDRIQDLAGELVSVSTRINTSPWPRPVLIDGQAVMLVVKAVGNKLEITEDYEYEMAPKNIIRRY' A
#
# COMPACT_ATOMS: atom_id res chain seq x y z
N MET A 1 -1.20 9.67 7.81
CA MET A 1 -0.85 8.61 8.78
C MET A 1 -0.01 7.59 8.04
N TYR A 2 1.23 7.42 8.45
CA TYR A 2 2.16 6.46 7.86
C TYR A 2 2.32 5.27 8.78
N ILE A 3 2.44 4.10 8.18
CA ILE A 3 2.64 2.84 8.90
C ILE A 3 3.82 2.16 8.20
N GLN A 4 4.81 1.71 8.97
CA GLN A 4 5.87 0.90 8.38
C GLN A 4 5.27 -0.42 7.87
N LYS A 5 5.79 -0.96 6.77
CA LYS A 5 5.30 -2.23 6.22
C LYS A 5 5.31 -3.37 7.26
N SER A 6 6.28 -3.39 8.17
CA SER A 6 6.33 -4.31 9.33
C SER A 6 5.12 -4.18 10.27
N GLU A 7 4.60 -2.98 10.46
CA GLU A 7 3.42 -2.70 11.30
C GLU A 7 2.10 -2.96 10.55
N LEU A 8 2.07 -2.77 9.22
CA LEU A 8 0.91 -3.08 8.37
C LEU A 8 0.53 -4.56 8.41
N TYR A 9 1.52 -5.45 8.47
CA TYR A 9 1.30 -6.89 8.60
C TYR A 9 0.56 -7.26 9.88
N GLN A 10 0.83 -6.55 10.99
CA GLN A 10 0.23 -6.85 12.29
C GLN A 10 -1.14 -6.19 12.49
N ILE A 11 -1.36 -5.00 11.93
CA ILE A 11 -2.55 -4.19 12.19
C ILE A 11 -3.73 -4.56 11.28
N ALA A 12 -3.45 -5.01 10.05
CA ALA A 12 -4.48 -5.19 9.02
C ALA A 12 -4.61 -6.63 8.49
N SER A 13 -3.97 -7.61 9.13
CA SER A 13 -3.94 -9.01 8.70
C SER A 13 -3.59 -9.16 7.21
N ILE A 14 -2.66 -8.33 6.74
CA ILE A 14 -2.17 -8.36 5.37
C ILE A 14 -1.19 -9.54 5.27
N ASP A 15 -1.29 -10.37 4.23
CA ASP A 15 -0.35 -11.45 3.96
C ASP A 15 0.83 -10.96 3.12
N ARG A 16 0.56 -10.08 2.14
CA ARG A 16 1.61 -9.49 1.27
C ARG A 16 1.22 -8.11 0.73
N ILE A 17 2.25 -7.36 0.35
CA ILE A 17 2.11 -6.05 -0.28
C ILE A 17 2.82 -6.10 -1.62
N GLN A 18 2.10 -5.78 -2.68
CA GLN A 18 2.62 -5.81 -4.05
C GLN A 18 2.12 -4.60 -4.84
N ASP A 19 2.83 -4.27 -5.91
CA ASP A 19 2.35 -3.30 -6.88
C ASP A 19 1.31 -3.89 -7.84
N LEU A 20 0.83 -3.07 -8.77
CA LEU A 20 -0.15 -3.49 -9.78
C LEU A 20 0.40 -4.44 -10.85
N ALA A 21 1.72 -4.55 -10.98
CA ALA A 21 2.37 -5.53 -11.85
C ALA A 21 2.54 -6.89 -11.15
N GLY A 22 2.29 -6.96 -9.84
CA GLY A 22 2.46 -8.16 -9.02
C GLY A 22 3.82 -8.24 -8.33
N GLU A 23 4.65 -7.21 -8.44
CA GLU A 23 5.98 -7.18 -7.82
C GLU A 23 5.87 -6.88 -6.33
N LEU A 24 6.58 -7.66 -5.51
CA LEU A 24 6.59 -7.50 -4.07
C LEU A 24 7.36 -6.24 -3.67
N VAL A 25 6.74 -5.42 -2.84
CA VAL A 25 7.36 -4.21 -2.30
C VAL A 25 8.37 -4.61 -1.21
N SER A 26 9.50 -3.91 -1.08
CA SER A 26 10.48 -4.19 -0.02
C SER A 26 9.92 -3.95 1.38
N VAL A 27 10.36 -4.74 2.39
CA VAL A 27 9.92 -4.65 3.79
C VAL A 27 10.24 -3.28 4.43
N SER A 28 11.30 -2.61 3.98
CA SER A 28 11.74 -1.30 4.49
C SER A 28 10.98 -0.12 3.89
N THR A 29 10.14 -0.37 2.89
CA THR A 29 9.48 0.69 2.12
C THR A 29 8.39 1.38 2.93
N ARG A 30 8.38 2.72 2.88
CA ARG A 30 7.34 3.54 3.52
C ARG A 30 6.16 3.69 2.57
N ILE A 31 4.96 3.40 3.09
CA ILE A 31 3.72 3.38 2.32
C ILE A 31 2.72 4.35 2.95
N ASN A 32 2.14 5.21 2.13
CA ASN A 32 1.01 6.03 2.55
C ASN A 32 -0.29 5.20 2.53
N THR A 33 -0.87 4.99 3.71
CA THR A 33 -2.09 4.19 3.92
C THR A 33 -3.28 5.04 4.37
N SER A 34 -3.20 6.36 4.25
CA SER A 34 -4.29 7.27 4.65
C SER A 34 -5.54 7.07 3.79
N PRO A 35 -6.77 7.01 4.35
CA PRO A 35 -7.10 7.11 5.78
C PRO A 35 -7.07 5.77 6.55
N TRP A 36 -7.07 4.62 5.87
CA TRP A 36 -6.91 3.29 6.48
C TRP A 36 -6.43 2.29 5.42
N PRO A 37 -5.57 1.30 5.77
CA PRO A 37 -5.15 0.23 4.85
C PRO A 37 -6.35 -0.55 4.30
N ARG A 38 -6.31 -0.89 3.01
CA ARG A 38 -7.38 -1.59 2.30
C ARG A 38 -6.82 -2.79 1.53
N PRO A 39 -6.64 -3.95 2.20
CA PRO A 39 -6.31 -5.18 1.49
C PRO A 39 -7.48 -5.65 0.62
N VAL A 40 -7.13 -6.41 -0.41
CA VAL A 40 -8.06 -7.16 -1.28
C VAL A 40 -7.74 -8.65 -1.18
N LEU A 41 -8.69 -9.52 -1.53
CA LEU A 41 -8.46 -10.96 -1.50
C LEU A 41 -7.98 -11.43 -2.87
N ILE A 42 -6.75 -11.94 -2.95
CA ILE A 42 -6.18 -12.53 -4.17
C ILE A 42 -5.67 -13.92 -3.82
N ASP A 43 -6.19 -14.94 -4.50
CA ASP A 43 -5.84 -16.35 -4.29
C ASP A 43 -5.94 -16.78 -2.81
N GLY A 44 -6.95 -16.27 -2.10
CA GLY A 44 -7.18 -16.56 -0.67
C GLY A 44 -6.25 -15.81 0.29
N GLN A 45 -5.43 -14.88 -0.20
CA GLN A 45 -4.54 -14.04 0.61
C GLN A 45 -5.00 -12.59 0.66
N ALA A 46 -4.89 -11.96 1.83
CA ALA A 46 -5.10 -10.53 2.01
C ALA A 46 -3.91 -9.75 1.45
N VAL A 47 -4.07 -9.19 0.26
CA VAL A 47 -3.04 -8.47 -0.48
C VAL A 47 -3.29 -6.97 -0.44
N MET A 48 -2.33 -6.18 0.00
CA MET A 48 -2.41 -4.72 -0.16
C MET A 48 -1.76 -4.31 -1.49
N LEU A 49 -2.56 -3.72 -2.36
CA LEU A 49 -2.11 -3.19 -3.65
C LEU A 49 -1.62 -1.75 -3.49
N VAL A 50 -0.45 -1.46 -4.05
CA VAL A 50 0.14 -0.12 -4.01
C VAL A 50 0.58 0.37 -5.39
N VAL A 51 0.76 1.68 -5.51
CA VAL A 51 1.36 2.34 -6.66
C VAL A 51 2.51 3.24 -6.18
N LYS A 52 3.49 3.49 -7.04
CA LYS A 52 4.55 4.45 -6.71
C LYS A 52 3.92 5.81 -6.46
N ALA A 53 4.34 6.47 -5.38
CA ALA A 53 3.89 7.81 -5.09
C ALA A 53 4.40 8.72 -6.22
N VAL A 54 3.48 9.20 -7.07
CA VAL A 54 3.81 10.21 -8.07
C VAL A 54 3.82 11.53 -7.33
N GLY A 55 5.01 12.04 -6.99
CA GLY A 55 5.17 13.26 -6.21
C GLY A 55 4.37 14.43 -6.79
N ASN A 56 3.17 14.65 -6.26
CA ASN A 56 2.39 15.85 -6.55
C ASN A 56 2.98 16.97 -5.70
N LYS A 57 3.54 17.95 -6.41
CA LYS A 57 4.45 19.03 -5.98
C LYS A 57 3.87 20.05 -4.98
N LEU A 58 2.85 19.72 -4.19
CA LEU A 58 2.06 20.75 -3.50
C LEU A 58 1.87 20.61 -1.99
N GLU A 59 2.29 19.54 -1.32
CA GLU A 59 2.27 19.52 0.14
C GLU A 59 3.54 18.91 0.72
N ILE A 60 4.01 19.56 1.78
CA ILE A 60 5.34 19.44 2.37
C ILE A 60 5.40 18.14 3.22
N THR A 61 6.56 17.47 3.19
CA THR A 61 7.16 16.67 4.29
C THR A 61 6.78 15.21 4.58
N GLU A 62 6.53 14.33 3.60
CA GLU A 62 6.60 12.89 3.92
C GLU A 62 7.22 12.05 2.77
N ASP A 63 8.44 11.53 2.99
CA ASP A 63 9.19 10.66 2.05
C ASP A 63 8.55 9.27 1.95
N TYR A 64 7.54 9.13 1.10
CA TYR A 64 6.93 7.85 0.76
C TYR A 64 7.30 7.41 -0.65
N GLU A 65 7.67 6.14 -0.81
CA GLU A 65 7.94 5.56 -2.12
C GLU A 65 6.65 5.06 -2.78
N TYR A 66 5.66 4.64 -1.98
CA TYR A 66 4.40 4.07 -2.46
C TYR A 66 3.20 4.62 -1.70
N GLU A 67 2.05 4.55 -2.36
CA GLU A 67 0.73 4.82 -1.78
C GLU A 67 -0.25 3.71 -2.15
N MET A 68 -1.34 3.57 -1.41
CA MET A 68 -2.38 2.60 -1.75
C MET A 68 -2.88 2.79 -3.18
N ALA A 69 -3.13 1.68 -3.86
CA ALA A 69 -3.72 1.72 -5.18
C ALA A 69 -5.04 2.51 -5.17
N PRO A 70 -5.33 3.28 -6.23
CA PRO A 70 -6.59 4.01 -6.36
C PRO A 70 -7.82 3.14 -6.10
N LYS A 71 -8.84 3.71 -5.45
CA LYS A 71 -10.07 2.99 -5.04
C LYS A 71 -10.79 2.29 -6.20
N ASN A 72 -10.74 2.87 -7.39
CA ASN A 72 -11.30 2.29 -8.62
C ASN A 72 -10.57 1.02 -9.08
N ILE A 73 -9.29 0.86 -8.72
CA ILE A 73 -8.51 -0.35 -8.99
C ILE A 73 -8.80 -1.40 -7.92
N ILE A 74 -8.72 -1.01 -6.64
CA ILE A 74 -9.02 -1.89 -5.49
C ILE A 74 -10.39 -2.57 -5.65
N ARG A 75 -11.42 -1.84 -6.10
CA ARG A 75 -12.79 -2.35 -6.30
C ARG A 75 -12.95 -3.46 -7.35
N ARG A 76 -11.91 -3.76 -8.15
CA ARG A 76 -11.96 -4.81 -9.18
C ARG A 76 -11.56 -6.18 -8.64
N TYR A 77 -11.08 -6.22 -7.42
CA TYR A 77 -10.73 -7.41 -6.66
C TYR A 77 -11.77 -7.59 -5.54
#